data_AF-A0A417S2A3-F1
#
_entry.id   AF-A0A417S2A3-F1
#
_cell.length_a   1.000
_cell.length_b   1.000
_cell.length_c   1.000
_cell.angle_alpha   90.00
_cell.angle_beta   90.00
_cell.angle_gamma   90.00
#
_symmetry.space_group_name_H-M   'P 1'
#
loop_
_entity.id
_entity.type
_entity.pdbx_description
1 polymer ?
#
loop_
_entity_poly.entity_id
_entity_poly.type
_entity_poly.pdbx_seq_one_letter_code
_entity_poly.pdbx_strand_id
1 'polypeptide(L)' 'METLNQLVRLYLDKNGISDKFFQQYIGCSQTTCSKWFQGERKLNAEQLKKTHEFLQGKHFHSIEEIMGEIK' A
#
# COMPACT_ATOMS: atom_id res chain seq x y z
N MET A 1 11.83 -11.40 -3.37
CA MET A 1 11.05 -11.00 -2.18
C MET A 1 10.46 -9.64 -2.49
N GLU A 2 9.18 -9.60 -2.83
CA GLU A 2 8.52 -8.31 -2.99
C GLU A 2 8.41 -7.61 -1.63
N THR A 3 8.68 -6.32 -1.64
CA THR A 3 8.59 -5.50 -0.43
C THR A 3 7.16 -4.97 -0.27
N LEU A 4 6.72 -4.73 0.98
CA LEU A 4 5.35 -4.29 1.30
C LEU A 4 4.86 -3.10 0.45
N ASN A 5 5.77 -2.19 0.10
CA ASN A 5 5.49 -1.05 -0.76
C ASN A 5 5.09 -1.44 -2.20
N GLN A 6 5.69 -2.47 -2.79
CA GLN A 6 5.33 -2.98 -4.12
C GLN A 6 3.96 -3.66 -4.08
N LEU A 7 3.70 -4.45 -3.04
CA LEU A 7 2.40 -5.08 -2.85
C LEU A 7 1.29 -4.03 -2.70
N VAL A 8 1.51 -2.98 -1.91
CA VAL A 8 0.53 -1.88 -1.80
C VAL A 8 0.34 -1.19 -3.13
N ARG A 9 1.40 -0.97 -3.91
CA ARG A 9 1.29 -0.34 -5.23
C ARG A 9 0.38 -1.14 -6.17
N LEU A 10 0.58 -2.46 -6.23
CA LEU A 10 -0.25 -3.36 -7.03
C LEU A 10 -1.70 -3.39 -6.53
N TYR A 11 -1.88 -3.41 -5.21
CA TYR A 11 -3.20 -3.37 -4.60
C TYR A 11 -3.98 -2.11 -4.97
N LEU A 12 -3.32 -0.95 -4.92
CA LEU A 12 -3.93 0.33 -5.29
C LEU A 12 -4.29 0.35 -6.77
N ASP A 13 -3.40 -0.09 -7.65
CA ASP A 13 -3.61 -0.14 -9.09
C ASP A 13 -4.79 -1.04 -9.48
N LYS A 14 -4.79 -2.29 -8.99
CA LYS A 14 -5.84 -3.29 -9.27
C LYS A 14 -7.21 -2.86 -8.75
N ASN A 15 -7.25 -2.17 -7.62
CA ASN A 15 -8.50 -1.69 -7.03
C ASN A 15 -8.90 -0.28 -7.50
N GLY A 16 -8.14 0.34 -8.42
CA GLY A 16 -8.42 1.71 -8.90
C GLY A 16 -8.34 2.77 -7.81
N ILE A 17 -7.53 2.54 -6.77
CA ILE A 17 -7.40 3.42 -5.61
C ILE A 17 -6.29 4.44 -5.86
N SER A 18 -6.60 5.72 -5.71
CA SER A 18 -5.59 6.77 -5.83
C SER A 18 -4.57 6.75 -4.68
N ASP A 19 -3.31 7.06 -5.00
CA ASP A 19 -2.25 7.26 -4.00
C ASP A 19 -2.65 8.29 -2.92
N LYS A 20 -3.41 9.33 -3.30
CA LYS A 20 -3.88 10.37 -2.39
C LYS A 20 -4.82 9.81 -1.32
N PHE A 21 -5.74 8.93 -1.71
CA PHE A 21 -6.65 8.29 -0.77
C PHE A 21 -5.89 7.44 0.25
N PHE A 22 -4.96 6.61 -0.24
CA PHE A 22 -4.09 5.79 0.62
C PHE A 22 -3.27 6.66 1.58
N GLN A 23 -2.62 7.72 1.08
CA GLN A 23 -1.85 8.67 1.89
C GLN A 23 -2.67 9.28 3.02
N GLN A 24 -3.90 9.71 2.72
CA GLN A 24 -4.81 10.27 3.72
C GLN A 24 -5.23 9.22 4.76
N TYR A 25 -5.51 7.99 4.32
CA TYR A 25 -5.89 6.89 5.22
C TYR A 25 -4.77 6.57 6.23
N ILE A 26 -3.54 6.38 5.75
CA ILE A 26 -2.42 6.00 6.63
C ILE A 26 -1.80 7.20 7.38
N GLY A 27 -2.21 8.44 7.07
CA GLY A 27 -1.65 9.65 7.69
C GLY A 27 -0.20 9.91 7.26
N CYS A 28 0.09 9.70 5.98
CA CYS A 28 1.43 9.85 5.41
C CYS A 28 1.47 11.05 4.47
N SER A 29 2.47 11.91 4.61
CA SER A 29 2.65 13.03 3.68
C SER A 29 3.04 12.53 2.29
N GLN A 30 2.64 13.27 1.25
CA GLN A 30 2.92 12.91 -0.14
C GLN A 30 4.39 12.56 -0.38
N THR A 31 5.31 13.42 0.05
CA THR A 31 6.76 13.19 -0.09
C THR A 31 7.24 11.94 0.63
N THR A 32 6.69 11.64 1.80
CA THR A 32 7.07 10.45 2.58
C THR A 32 6.59 9.18 1.89
N CYS A 33 5.37 9.19 1.38
CA CYS A 33 4.77 8.05 0.70
C CYS A 33 5.42 7.79 -0.66
N SER A 34 5.72 8.83 -1.44
CA SER A 34 6.47 8.68 -2.69
C SER A 34 7.83 8.02 -2.44
N LYS A 35 8.60 8.50 -1.45
CA LYS A 35 9.89 7.89 -1.07
C LYS A 35 9.75 6.47 -0.54
N TRP A 36 8.65 6.16 0.16
CA TRP A 36 8.38 4.80 0.63
C TRP A 36 8.06 3.85 -0.54
N PHE A 37 7.26 4.28 -1.51
CA PHE A 37 7.01 3.53 -2.74
C PHE A 37 8.30 3.29 -3.55
N GLN A 38 9.23 4.23 -3.51
CA GLN A 38 10.56 4.11 -4.14
C GLN A 38 11.57 3.29 -3.31
N GLY A 39 11.22 2.91 -2.08
CA GLY A 39 12.11 2.15 -1.17
C GLY A 39 13.17 3.00 -0.47
N GLU A 40 13.15 4.32 -0.65
CA GLU A 40 14.12 5.28 -0.10
C GLU A 40 13.82 5.68 1.35
N ARG A 41 12.59 5.41 1.83
CA ARG A 41 12.15 5.74 3.19
C ARG A 41 11.27 4.64 3.76
N LYS A 42 11.27 4.48 5.08
CA LYS A 42 10.35 3.58 5.80
C LYS A 42 9.19 4.37 6.43
N LEU A 43 8.02 3.73 6.49
CA LEU A 43 6.89 4.20 7.30
C LEU A 43 7.18 3.99 8.79
N ASN A 44 6.56 4.82 9.64
CA ASN A 44 6.59 4.60 11.08
C ASN A 44 5.62 3.47 11.49
N ALA A 45 5.67 3.05 12.76
CA ALA A 45 4.86 1.93 13.25
C ALA A 45 3.35 2.14 13.11
N GLU A 46 2.85 3.37 13.33
CA GLU A 46 1.43 3.68 13.17
C GLU A 46 0.98 3.60 11.70
N GLN A 47 1.78 4.16 10.80
CA GLN A 47 1.53 4.11 9.35
C GLN A 47 1.59 2.68 8.82
N LEU A 48 2.53 1.86 9.31
CA LEU A 48 2.60 0.45 8.98
C LEU A 48 1.35 -0.29 9.43
N LYS A 49 0.89 -0.08 10.68
CA LYS A 49 -0.34 -0.67 11.18
C LYS A 49 -1.54 -0.33 10.29
N LYS A 50 -1.74 0.95 10.00
CA LYS A 50 -2.80 1.41 9.09
C LYS A 50 -2.66 0.84 7.68
N THR A 51 -1.43 0.65 7.18
CA THR A 51 -1.18 -0.01 5.89
C THR A 51 -1.66 -1.45 5.90
N HIS A 52 -1.39 -2.21 6.97
CA HIS A 52 -1.90 -3.57 7.11
C HIS A 52 -3.44 -3.60 7.21
N GLU A 53 -4.04 -2.70 8.00
CA GLU A 53 -5.51 -2.57 8.10
C GLU A 53 -6.14 -2.24 6.75
N PHE A 54 -5.50 -1.36 5.97
CA PHE A 54 -5.94 -1.01 4.63
C PHE A 54 -5.96 -2.22 3.69
N LEU A 55 -4.91 -3.03 3.71
CA LEU A 55 -4.77 -4.23 2.89
C LEU A 55 -5.71 -5.37 3.30
N GLN A 56 -6.13 -5.40 4.57
CA GLN A 56 -7.16 -6.31 5.08
C GLN A 56 -8.58 -5.86 4.71
N GLY A 57 -8.75 -4.66 4.15
CA GLY A 57 -10.02 -4.16 3.67
C GLY A 57 -10.58 -5.01 2.53
N LYS A 58 -11.91 -5.16 2.50
CA LYS A 58 -12.63 -5.77 1.37
C LYS A 58 -12.83 -4.73 0.26
N HIS A 59 -11.87 -4.65 -0.65
CA HIS A 59 -12.00 -3.91 -1.90
C HIS A 59 -12.39 -4.88 -3.05
N PHE A 60 -12.32 -4.43 -4.31
CA PHE A 60 -12.71 -5.23 -5.48
C PHE A 60 -11.82 -6.47 -5.67
N HIS A 61 -10.53 -6.36 -5.35
CA HIS A 61 -9.56 -7.45 -5.36
C HIS A 61 -8.88 -7.56 -4.00
N SER A 62 -8.90 -8.77 -3.44
CA SER A 62 -8.27 -9.08 -2.17
C SER A 62 -6.75 -9.18 -2.31
N ILE A 63 -6.02 -8.96 -1.21
CA ILE A 63 -4.57 -9.12 -1.21
C ILE A 63 -4.14 -10.53 -1.63
N GLU A 64 -4.90 -11.57 -1.26
CA GLU A 64 -4.64 -12.96 -1.64
C GLU A 64 -4.75 -13.18 -3.15
N GLU A 65 -5.73 -12.56 -3.80
CA GLU A 65 -5.91 -12.62 -5.26
C GLU A 65 -4.74 -11.93 -5.97
N ILE A 66 -4.33 -10.76 -5.48
CA ILE A 66 -3.21 -10.00 -6.05
C ILE A 66 -1.89 -10.74 -5.85
N MET A 67 -1.65 -11.35 -4.67
CA MET A 67 -0.46 -12.16 -4.42
C MET A 67 -0.41 -13.42 -5.29
N GLY A 68 -1.56 -14.00 -5.66
CA GLY A 68 -1.62 -15.15 -6.56
C GLY A 68 -1.26 -14.84 -8.02
N GLU A 69 -1.37 -13.58 -8.44
CA GLU A 69 -0.98 -13.11 -9.78
C GLU A 69 0.51 -12.78 -9.91
N ILE A 70 1.23 -12.62 -8.79
CA ILE A 70 2.67 -12.34 -8.80
C ILE A 70 3.41 -13.67 -8.80
N LYS A 71 3.78 -14.15 -10.00
CA LYS A 71 4.62 -15.33 -10.24
C LYS A 71 6.00 -14.94 -10.75
#